data_AF-A0AAP2RGZ0-F1
#
_entry.id   AF-A0AAP2RGZ0-F1
#
_cell.length_a   1.000
_cell.length_b   1.000
_cell.length_c   1.000
_cell.angle_alpha   90.00
_cell.angle_beta   90.00
_cell.angle_gamma   90.00
#
_symmetry.space_group_name_H-M   'P 1'
#
loop_
_entity.id
_entity.type
_entity.pdbx_description
1 polymer ?
#
loop_
_entity_poly.entity_id
_entity_poly.type
_entity_poly.pdbx_seq_one_letter_code
_entity_poly.pdbx_strand_id
1 'polypeptide(L)'
;MKLRIFGIIFKIALAAAVISLVLLISVKAYGFGKAVFDEKPGTAENPVSVTVEVKEGDGIRQVAALLRQEGLVESTLVFTVQKYFYGSVILPGTYRLNSNMTGKNILDVLSGVAVDTEEDS
;
A
#
# COMPACT_ATOMS: atom_id res chain seq x y z
N MET A 1 20.79 -46.69 18.90
CA MET A 1 19.44 -46.50 18.33
C MET A 1 18.81 -45.15 18.70
N LYS A 2 18.81 -44.74 19.99
CA LYS A 2 18.17 -43.50 20.50
C LYS A 2 18.64 -42.17 19.86
N LEU A 3 19.93 -42.01 19.52
CA LEU A 3 20.45 -40.78 18.88
C LEU A 3 19.94 -40.55 17.44
N ARG A 4 19.67 -41.63 16.69
CA ARG A 4 19.18 -41.52 15.29
C ARG A 4 17.74 -41.03 15.22
N ILE A 5 16.93 -41.44 16.20
CA ILE A 5 15.52 -41.07 16.31
C ILE A 5 15.39 -39.59 16.71
N PHE A 6 16.24 -39.11 17.62
CA PHE A 6 16.25 -37.71 18.04
C PHE A 6 16.59 -36.75 16.88
N GLY A 7 17.57 -37.13 16.05
CA GLY A 7 17.92 -36.36 14.85
C GLY A 7 16.82 -36.33 13.78
N ILE A 8 16.03 -37.40 13.64
CA ILE A 8 14.89 -37.44 12.70
C ILE A 8 13.76 -36.54 13.22
N ILE A 9 13.42 -36.62 14.50
CA ILE A 9 12.39 -35.77 15.12
C ILE A 9 12.75 -34.28 14.98
N PHE A 10 14.02 -33.92 15.24
CA PHE A 10 14.49 -32.54 15.07
C PHE A 10 14.35 -32.05 13.62
N LYS A 11 14.72 -32.87 12.63
CA LYS A 11 14.56 -32.52 11.20
C LYS A 11 13.09 -32.34 10.81
N ILE A 12 12.21 -33.19 11.30
CA ILE A 12 10.77 -33.08 11.05
C ILE A 12 10.23 -31.80 11.70
N ALA A 13 10.60 -31.51 12.95
CA ALA A 13 10.21 -30.28 13.63
C ALA A 13 10.73 -29.03 12.90
N LEU A 14 11.98 -29.04 12.43
CA LEU A 14 12.56 -27.96 11.64
C LEU A 14 11.83 -27.78 10.31
N ALA A 15 11.54 -28.87 9.59
CA ALA A 15 10.76 -28.81 8.35
C ALA A 15 9.36 -28.24 8.58
N ALA A 16 8.67 -28.69 9.63
CA ALA A 16 7.36 -28.16 10.01
C ALA A 16 7.42 -26.66 10.37
N ALA A 17 8.47 -26.22 11.09
CA ALA A 17 8.69 -24.82 11.41
C ALA A 17 8.93 -23.97 10.15
N VAL A 18 9.72 -24.46 9.20
CA VAL A 18 9.95 -23.79 7.91
C VAL A 18 8.65 -23.71 7.10
N ILE A 19 7.88 -24.80 7.01
CA ILE A 19 6.59 -24.81 6.31
C ILE A 19 5.62 -23.80 6.95
N SER A 20 5.53 -23.79 8.29
CA SER A 20 4.70 -22.82 9.01
C SER A 20 5.14 -21.38 8.74
N LEU A 21 6.44 -21.09 8.74
CA LEU A 21 6.98 -19.78 8.42
C LEU A 21 6.60 -19.35 6.99
N VAL A 22 6.75 -20.25 6.01
CA VAL A 22 6.37 -19.99 4.61
C VAL A 22 4.88 -19.68 4.51
N LEU A 23 4.01 -20.47 5.15
CA LEU A 23 2.56 -20.22 5.14
C LEU A 23 2.20 -18.87 5.77
N LEU A 24 2.83 -18.50 6.88
CA LEU A 24 2.61 -17.21 7.52
C LEU A 24 3.04 -16.03 6.64
N ILE A 25 4.18 -16.16 5.95
CA ILE A 25 4.65 -15.16 4.98
C ILE A 25 3.69 -15.08 3.80
N SER A 26 3.25 -16.22 3.25
CA SER A 26 2.31 -16.27 2.13
C SER A 26 0.96 -15.62 2.44
N VAL A 27 0.39 -15.87 3.62
CA VAL A 27 -0.87 -15.24 4.05
C VAL A 27 -0.71 -13.72 4.17
N LYS A 28 0.39 -13.26 4.77
CA LYS A 28 0.68 -11.82 4.87
C LYS A 28 0.90 -11.19 3.49
N ALA A 29 1.64 -11.88 2.61
CA ALA A 29 1.89 -11.42 1.24
C ALA A 29 0.59 -11.35 0.43
N TYR A 30 -0.33 -12.30 0.60
CA TYR A 30 -1.65 -12.28 -0.03
C TYR A 30 -2.47 -11.07 0.43
N GLY A 31 -2.54 -10.83 1.75
CA GLY A 31 -3.23 -9.64 2.29
C GLY A 31 -2.61 -8.33 1.82
N PHE A 32 -1.28 -8.27 1.75
CA PHE A 32 -0.56 -7.12 1.21
C PHE A 32 -0.84 -6.90 -0.28
N GLY A 33 -0.78 -7.95 -1.08
CA GLY A 33 -1.10 -7.89 -2.51
C GLY A 33 -2.52 -7.40 -2.75
N LYS A 34 -3.50 -7.89 -1.99
CA LYS A 34 -4.86 -7.35 -2.01
C LYS A 34 -4.89 -5.87 -1.66
N ALA A 35 -4.20 -5.41 -0.63
CA ALA A 35 -4.16 -3.98 -0.31
C ALA A 35 -3.52 -3.12 -1.42
N VAL A 36 -2.53 -3.63 -2.15
CA VAL A 36 -1.88 -2.92 -3.27
C VAL A 36 -2.71 -2.90 -4.54
N PHE A 37 -3.41 -4.00 -4.85
CA PHE A 37 -4.06 -4.19 -6.16
C PHE A 37 -5.59 -4.14 -6.13
N ASP A 38 -6.21 -4.33 -4.97
CA ASP A 38 -7.67 -4.22 -4.81
C ASP A 38 -8.02 -2.73 -4.67
N GLU A 39 -7.96 -2.02 -5.79
CA GLU A 39 -8.35 -0.62 -5.91
C GLU A 39 -9.86 -0.48 -5.66
N LYS A 40 -10.23 -0.37 -4.40
CA LYS A 40 -11.59 0.04 -4.02
C LYS A 40 -11.65 1.57 -4.07
N PRO A 41 -12.74 2.16 -4.59
CA PRO A 41 -13.07 3.55 -4.30
C PRO A 41 -12.95 3.75 -2.79
N GLY A 42 -12.33 4.86 -2.39
CA GLY A 42 -12.03 5.08 -0.98
C GLY A 42 -13.30 4.90 -0.14
N THR A 43 -13.28 3.99 0.82
CA THR A 43 -14.49 3.53 1.52
C THR A 43 -15.00 4.53 2.55
N ALA A 44 -14.68 5.82 2.39
CA ALA A 44 -15.10 6.88 3.28
C ALA A 44 -16.61 7.11 3.12
N GLU A 45 -17.38 6.72 4.15
CA GLU A 45 -18.84 6.92 4.22
C GLU A 45 -19.22 8.42 4.12
N ASN A 46 -18.31 9.32 4.51
CA ASN A 46 -18.40 10.75 4.27
C ASN A 46 -17.10 11.21 3.56
N PRO A 47 -17.09 11.32 2.23
CA PRO A 47 -15.90 11.74 1.49
C PRO A 47 -15.53 13.18 1.84
N VAL A 48 -14.26 13.40 2.19
CA VAL A 48 -13.72 14.72 2.50
C VAL A 48 -12.74 15.11 1.40
N SER A 49 -12.89 16.33 0.89
CA SER A 49 -11.91 16.92 -0.03
C SER A 49 -10.90 17.73 0.77
N VAL A 50 -9.63 17.35 0.67
CA VAL A 50 -8.51 17.99 1.36
C VAL A 50 -7.53 18.55 0.34
N THR A 51 -7.02 19.75 0.60
CA THR A 51 -5.94 20.35 -0.18
C THR A 51 -4.61 20.00 0.44
N VAL A 52 -3.74 19.32 -0.31
CA VAL A 52 -2.43 18.85 0.13
C VAL A 52 -1.36 19.57 -0.68
N GLU A 53 -0.35 20.11 0.02
CA GLU A 53 0.84 20.70 -0.60
C GLU A 53 1.98 19.67 -0.60
N VAL A 54 2.48 19.35 -1.79
CA VAL A 54 3.69 18.54 -1.99
C VAL A 54 4.83 19.48 -2.36
N LYS A 55 5.89 19.50 -1.55
CA LYS A 55 7.01 20.42 -1.73
C LYS A 55 8.05 19.83 -2.66
N GLU A 56 8.81 20.72 -3.29
CA GLU A 56 9.97 20.30 -4.08
C GLU A 56 10.99 19.59 -3.18
N GLY A 57 11.41 18.39 -3.60
CA GLY A 57 12.33 17.55 -2.83
C GLY A 57 11.65 16.61 -1.83
N ASP A 58 10.32 16.66 -1.65
CA ASP A 58 9.61 15.70 -0.81
C ASP A 58 9.78 14.27 -1.34
N GLY A 59 10.21 13.37 -0.46
CA GLY A 59 10.31 11.96 -0.80
C GLY A 59 8.94 11.27 -0.80
N ILE A 60 8.77 10.20 -1.61
CA ILE A 60 7.53 9.41 -1.66
C ILE A 60 6.99 9.02 -0.27
N ARG A 61 7.88 8.66 0.67
CA ARG A 61 7.46 8.28 2.03
C ARG A 61 6.89 9.44 2.83
N GLN A 62 7.38 10.66 2.62
CA GLN A 62 6.87 11.87 3.28
C GLN A 62 5.50 12.22 2.72
N VAL A 63 5.36 12.23 1.39
CA VAL A 63 4.08 12.43 0.71
C VAL A 63 3.06 11.38 1.15
N ALA A 64 3.44 10.10 1.17
CA ALA A 64 2.57 9.01 1.61
C ALA A 64 2.23 9.05 3.11
N ALA A 65 3.05 9.70 3.95
CA ALA A 65 2.73 9.94 5.35
C ALA A 65 1.73 11.09 5.50
N LEU A 66 1.92 12.17 4.74
CA LEU A 66 1.02 13.31 4.68
C LEU A 66 -0.38 12.89 4.20
N LEU A 67 -0.47 12.17 3.07
CA LEU A 67 -1.73 11.65 2.55
C LEU A 67 -2.44 10.74 3.56
N ARG A 68 -1.69 9.96 4.34
CA ARG A 68 -2.25 9.09 5.37
C ARG A 68 -2.79 9.89 6.55
N GLN A 69 -2.08 10.92 6.97
CA GLN A 69 -2.49 11.81 8.06
C GLN A 69 -3.80 12.52 7.71
N GLU A 70 -3.97 12.93 6.45
CA GLU A 70 -5.19 13.54 5.92
C GLU A 70 -6.30 12.52 5.59
N GLY A 71 -6.08 11.22 5.83
CA GLY A 71 -7.08 10.18 5.59
C GLY A 71 -7.33 9.85 4.11
N LEU A 72 -6.46 10.31 3.21
CA LEU A 72 -6.55 10.06 1.76
C LEU A 72 -6.03 8.68 1.36
N VAL A 73 -5.13 8.09 2.16
CA VAL A 73 -4.64 6.71 1.97
C VAL A 73 -4.55 5.99 3.31
N GLU A 74 -4.85 4.68 3.32
CA GLU A 74 -4.83 3.91 4.57
C GLU A 74 -3.40 3.56 5.04
N SER A 75 -2.48 3.37 4.10
CA SER A 75 -1.14 2.86 4.38
C SER A 75 -0.07 3.51 3.51
N THR A 76 0.89 4.15 4.18
CA THR A 76 2.09 4.74 3.57
C THR A 76 2.89 3.71 2.78
N LEU A 77 2.98 2.47 3.27
CA LEU A 77 3.77 1.42 2.62
C LEU A 77 3.11 0.95 1.32
N VAL A 78 1.80 0.70 1.36
CA VAL A 78 1.02 0.30 0.19
C VAL A 78 1.13 1.36 -0.90
N PHE A 79 0.89 2.62 -0.56
CA PHE A 79 0.98 3.73 -1.51
C PHE A 79 2.39 3.91 -2.08
N THR A 80 3.42 3.75 -1.24
CA THR A 80 4.82 3.78 -1.69
C THR A 80 5.09 2.68 -2.72
N VAL A 81 4.61 1.46 -2.47
CA VAL A 81 4.78 0.32 -3.40
C VAL A 81 3.98 0.55 -4.68
N GLN A 82 2.74 1.03 -4.60
CA GLN A 82 1.93 1.40 -5.77
C GLN A 82 2.64 2.41 -6.65
N LYS A 83 3.26 3.45 -6.08
CA LYS A 83 4.05 4.44 -6.84
C LYS A 83 5.16 3.79 -7.65
N TYR A 84 5.92 2.87 -7.05
CA TYR A 84 7.00 2.19 -7.77
C TYR A 84 6.48 1.17 -8.78
N PHE A 85 5.38 0.48 -8.46
CA PHE A 85 4.77 -0.51 -9.34
C PHE A 85 4.19 0.13 -10.61
N TYR A 86 3.49 1.26 -10.47
CA TYR A 86 2.91 1.99 -11.60
C TYR A 86 3.90 2.93 -12.30
N GLY A 87 5.11 3.09 -11.77
CA GLY A 87 6.12 3.97 -12.36
C GLY A 87 5.74 5.47 -12.29
N SER A 88 4.79 5.83 -11.44
CA SER A 88 4.29 7.20 -11.29
C SER A 88 5.39 8.14 -10.79
N VAL A 89 5.35 9.39 -11.26
CA VAL A 89 6.24 10.48 -10.86
C VAL A 89 5.44 11.44 -10.01
N ILE A 90 5.92 11.82 -8.83
CA ILE A 90 5.23 12.81 -7.99
C ILE A 90 5.81 14.17 -8.32
N LEU A 91 4.95 15.09 -8.75
CA LEU A 91 5.31 16.47 -9.01
C LEU A 91 5.04 17.32 -7.76
N PRO A 92 5.87 18.34 -7.49
CA PRO A 92 5.57 19.33 -6.47
C PRO A 92 4.39 20.19 -6.92
N GLY A 93 3.55 20.58 -5.96
CA GLY A 93 2.36 21.36 -6.22
C GLY A 93 1.33 21.24 -5.13
N THR A 94 0.22 21.95 -5.32
CA THR A 94 -0.93 21.92 -4.42
C THR A 94 -2.07 21.18 -5.10
N TYR A 95 -2.51 20.09 -4.49
CA TYR A 95 -3.49 19.17 -5.05
C TYR A 95 -4.72 19.10 -4.17
N ARG A 96 -5.89 19.16 -4.80
CA ARG A 96 -7.16 18.92 -4.11
C ARG A 96 -7.55 17.47 -4.33
N LEU A 97 -7.52 16.69 -3.26
CA LEU A 97 -7.70 15.24 -3.27
C LEU A 97 -8.94 14.88 -2.46
N ASN A 98 -9.60 13.81 -2.82
CA ASN A 98 -10.81 13.32 -2.14
C ASN A 98 -10.52 11.96 -1.51
N SER A 99 -11.00 11.72 -0.28
CA SER A 99 -10.82 10.44 0.42
C SER A 99 -11.53 9.25 -0.22
N ASN A 100 -12.39 9.46 -1.23
CA ASN A 100 -12.99 8.42 -2.07
C ASN A 100 -12.15 8.09 -3.33
N MET A 101 -11.04 8.80 -3.58
CA MET A 101 -10.12 8.44 -4.65
C MET A 101 -9.36 7.15 -4.34
N THR A 102 -9.13 6.32 -5.35
CA THR A 102 -8.21 5.19 -5.23
C THR A 102 -6.76 5.69 -5.11
N GLY A 103 -5.87 4.87 -4.52
CA GLY A 103 -4.45 5.20 -4.46
C GLY A 103 -3.83 5.49 -5.84
N LYS A 104 -4.29 4.78 -6.87
CA LYS A 104 -3.88 5.04 -8.27
C LYS A 104 -4.36 6.40 -8.77
N ASN A 105 -5.62 6.76 -8.55
CA ASN A 105 -6.14 8.07 -8.98
C ASN A 105 -5.39 9.21 -8.29
N ILE A 106 -5.06 9.05 -7.00
CA ILE A 106 -4.21 10.02 -6.29
C ILE A 106 -2.83 10.11 -6.96
N LEU A 107 -2.19 8.97 -7.30
CA LEU A 107 -0.90 8.98 -8.00
C LEU A 107 -0.98 9.65 -9.38
N ASP A 108 -2.05 9.43 -10.12
CA ASP A 108 -2.27 10.03 -11.44
C ASP A 108 -2.40 11.56 -11.32
N VAL A 109 -3.20 12.06 -10.37
CA VAL A 109 -3.31 13.50 -10.06
C VAL A 109 -1.96 14.09 -9.67
N LEU A 110 -1.21 13.42 -8.78
CA LEU A 110 0.13 13.86 -8.36
C LEU A 110 1.16 13.82 -9.50
N SER A 111 0.91 13.01 -10.53
CA SER A 111 1.75 12.90 -11.73
C SER A 111 1.38 13.93 -12.81
N GLY A 112 0.35 14.75 -12.59
CA GLY A 112 -0.16 15.69 -13.59
C GLY A 112 -0.96 15.02 -14.71
N VAL A 113 -1.37 13.76 -14.53
CA VAL A 113 -2.34 13.10 -15.41
C VAL A 113 -3.70 13.67 -15.06
N ALA A 114 -4.40 14.24 -16.04
CA ALA A 114 -5.78 14.64 -15.86
C ALA A 114 -6.61 13.39 -15.56
N VAL A 115 -7.06 13.27 -14.32
CA VAL A 115 -8.04 12.26 -13.92
C VAL A 115 -9.39 12.88 -14.17
N ASP A 116 -10.21 12.24 -14.99
CA ASP A 116 -11.64 12.54 -15.07
C ASP A 116 -12.23 12.17 -13.70
N THR A 117 -12.18 13.11 -12.75
CA THR A 117 -13.03 13.05 -11.57
C THR A 117 -14.44 13.14 -12.10
N GLU A 118 -15.13 12.00 -12.13
CA GLU A 118 -16.58 11.97 -12.16
C GLU A 118 -17.06 12.79 -10.95
N GLU A 119 -17.32 14.07 -11.20
CA GLU A 119 -18.08 14.94 -10.32
C GLU A 119 -19.49 14.35 -10.24
N ASP A 120 -19.69 13.44 -9.28
CA ASP A 120 -21.04 13.03 -8.92
C ASP A 120 -21.78 14.26 -8.40
N SER A 121 -22.86 14.56 -9.12
CA SER A 121 -23.76 15.70 -8.97
C SER A 121 -24.66 15.59 -7.74
#